data_AF-A0A2A8PRT7-F1
#
_entry.id   AF-A0A2A8PRT7-F1
#
_cell.length_a   1.000
_cell.length_b   1.000
_cell.length_c   1.000
_cell.angle_alpha   90.00
_cell.angle_beta   90.00
_cell.angle_gamma   90.00
#
_symmetry.space_group_name_H-M   'P 1'
#
loop_
_entity.id
_entity.type
_entity.pdbx_description
1 polymer ?
#
loop_
_entity_poly.entity_id
_entity_poly.type
_entity_poly.pdbx_seq_one_letter_code
_entity_poly.pdbx_strand_id
1 'polypeptide(L)'
;MKLVTLNGGIKTEKYPDVKSLIDFFEAAKNYGFLFYTADLKKLPLDEYFHIYHHSSKGSGGYQQAFPIPSTLYHSLKIDHYSLKWLNIFYQLYYQDSPPPPWQWKHWDSYIGEKYVWIYKTE
;
A
#
# COMPACT_ATOMS: atom_id res chain seq x y z
N MET A 1 -5.46 -0.54 -7.20
CA MET A 1 -4.38 -1.54 -7.38
C MET A 1 -4.09 -1.58 -8.85
N LYS A 2 -2.82 -1.49 -9.22
CA LYS A 2 -2.36 -1.64 -10.60
C LYS A 2 -1.28 -2.72 -10.58
N LEU A 3 -1.42 -3.72 -11.44
CA LEU A 3 -0.32 -4.65 -11.71
C LEU A 3 0.62 -3.95 -12.68
N VAL A 4 1.89 -3.83 -12.30
CA VAL A 4 2.89 -3.14 -13.13
C VAL A 4 4.18 -3.93 -13.15
N THR A 5 4.94 -3.77 -14.23
CA THR A 5 6.35 -4.15 -14.31
C THR A 5 7.19 -2.87 -14.37
N LEU A 6 8.46 -2.94 -13.99
CA LEU A 6 9.37 -1.79 -14.11
C LEU A 6 9.52 -1.37 -15.58
N ASN A 7 9.62 -2.35 -16.49
CA ASN A 7 9.64 -2.10 -17.93
C ASN A 7 8.35 -1.46 -18.45
N GLY A 8 7.19 -1.85 -17.91
CA GLY A 8 5.90 -1.24 -18.23
C GLY A 8 5.86 0.23 -17.82
N GLY A 9 6.37 0.56 -16.63
CA GLY A 9 6.47 1.95 -16.15
C GLY A 9 7.33 2.84 -17.03
N ILE A 10 8.50 2.35 -17.47
CA ILE A 10 9.40 3.10 -18.37
C ILE A 10 8.78 3.31 -19.76
N LYS A 11 8.07 2.31 -20.28
CA LYS A 11 7.48 2.39 -21.63
C LYS A 11 6.22 3.25 -21.69
N THR A 12 5.47 3.35 -20.59
CA THR A 12 4.17 4.04 -20.55
C THR A 12 4.22 5.41 -19.90
N GLU A 13 5.21 5.68 -19.05
CA GLU A 13 5.37 6.94 -18.34
C GLU A 13 6.77 7.50 -18.56
N LYS A 14 6.87 8.82 -18.66
CA LYS A 14 8.01 9.63 -19.14
C LYS A 14 9.29 9.56 -18.26
N TYR A 15 9.62 8.43 -17.67
CA TYR A 15 10.81 8.28 -16.84
C TYR A 15 12.03 8.00 -17.74
N PRO A 16 13.15 8.71 -17.52
CA PRO A 16 14.32 8.58 -18.38
C PRO A 16 15.02 7.23 -18.24
N ASP A 17 14.90 6.56 -17.09
CA ASP A 17 15.53 5.27 -16.79
C ASP A 17 14.85 4.55 -15.60
N VAL A 18 15.22 3.29 -15.39
CA VAL A 18 14.73 2.44 -14.28
C VAL A 18 15.00 3.08 -12.92
N LYS A 19 16.16 3.70 -12.73
CA LYS A 19 16.57 4.26 -11.44
C LYS A 19 15.64 5.41 -11.04
N SER A 20 15.35 6.31 -11.98
CA SER A 20 14.42 7.43 -11.79
C SER A 20 13.01 6.97 -11.47
N LEU A 21 12.55 5.88 -12.09
CA LEU A 21 11.26 5.25 -11.77
C LEU A 21 11.25 4.66 -10.35
N ILE A 22 12.31 3.95 -9.96
CA ILE A 22 12.45 3.40 -8.60
C ILE A 22 12.49 4.54 -7.58
N ASP A 23 13.30 5.58 -7.81
CA ASP A 23 13.41 6.73 -6.92
C ASP A 23 12.07 7.43 -6.74
N PHE A 24 11.26 7.56 -7.81
CA PHE A 24 9.88 8.05 -7.72
C PHE A 24 9.00 7.15 -6.86
N PHE A 25 9.01 5.83 -7.10
CA PHE A 25 8.18 4.90 -6.32
C PHE A 25 8.59 4.84 -4.85
N GLU A 26 9.88 4.91 -4.54
CA GLU A 26 10.39 4.94 -3.17
C GLU A 26 10.00 6.26 -2.49
N ALA A 27 10.14 7.41 -3.16
CA ALA A 27 9.67 8.68 -2.63
C ALA A 27 8.15 8.67 -2.37
N ALA A 28 7.35 8.21 -3.33
CA ALA A 28 5.90 8.11 -3.19
C ALA A 28 5.49 7.13 -2.07
N LYS A 29 6.24 6.05 -1.88
CA LYS A 29 6.06 5.11 -0.77
C LYS A 29 6.41 5.75 0.57
N ASN A 30 7.54 6.45 0.68
CA ASN A 30 7.94 7.18 1.88
C ASN A 30 6.91 8.26 2.29
N TYR A 31 6.31 8.96 1.33
CA TYR A 31 5.19 9.87 1.61
C TYR A 31 3.90 9.15 2.01
N GLY A 32 3.78 7.85 1.72
CA GLY A 32 2.57 7.05 1.94
C GLY A 32 1.52 7.18 0.83
N PHE A 33 1.83 7.81 -0.31
CA PHE A 33 0.87 7.87 -1.42
C PHE A 33 0.69 6.53 -2.12
N LEU A 34 1.76 5.75 -2.17
CA LEU A 34 1.78 4.40 -2.73
C LEU A 34 2.23 3.38 -1.69
N PHE A 35 1.85 2.13 -1.90
CA PHE A 35 2.42 1.01 -1.15
C PHE A 35 2.58 -0.23 -2.02
N TYR A 36 3.67 -0.94 -1.79
CA TYR A 36 4.03 -2.21 -2.41
C TYR A 36 5.04 -2.93 -1.50
N THR A 37 5.06 -4.26 -1.55
CA THR A 37 5.94 -5.09 -0.72
C THR A 37 7.23 -5.49 -1.43
N ALA A 38 7.28 -5.42 -2.77
CA ALA A 38 8.44 -5.80 -3.55
C ALA A 38 9.68 -4.91 -3.28
N ASP A 39 10.87 -5.54 -3.28
CA ASP A 39 12.16 -4.83 -3.28
C ASP A 39 12.51 -4.44 -4.73
N LEU A 40 12.15 -3.23 -5.14
CA LEU A 40 12.30 -2.79 -6.53
C LEU A 40 13.73 -2.79 -7.03
N LYS A 41 14.73 -2.72 -6.13
CA LYS A 41 16.15 -2.77 -6.50
C LYS A 41 16.61 -4.17 -6.87
N LYS A 42 15.91 -5.20 -6.40
CA LYS A 42 16.19 -6.62 -6.70
C LYS A 42 15.18 -7.23 -7.66
N LEU A 43 14.09 -6.54 -7.96
CA LEU A 43 13.02 -7.04 -8.81
C LEU A 43 13.47 -7.09 -10.28
N PRO A 44 13.37 -8.24 -10.96
CA PRO A 44 13.54 -8.32 -12.41
C PRO A 44 12.62 -7.36 -13.15
N LEU A 45 13.10 -6.76 -14.24
CA LEU A 45 12.38 -5.66 -14.90
C LEU A 45 11.00 -6.02 -15.47
N ASP A 46 10.82 -7.29 -15.85
CA ASP A 46 9.58 -7.84 -16.40
C ASP A 46 8.74 -8.58 -15.35
N GLU A 47 9.22 -8.65 -14.10
CA GLU A 47 8.44 -9.24 -13.02
C GLU A 47 7.33 -8.27 -12.60
N TYR A 48 6.13 -8.83 -12.48
CA TYR A 48 4.96 -8.08 -12.06
C TYR A 48 4.95 -7.91 -10.55
N PHE A 49 4.59 -6.71 -10.10
CA PHE A 49 4.32 -6.45 -8.70
C PHE A 49 3.07 -5.60 -8.52
N HIS A 50 2.52 -5.65 -7.31
CA HIS A 50 1.28 -4.98 -6.96
C HIS A 50 1.57 -3.64 -6.30
N ILE A 51 0.92 -2.59 -6.81
CA ILE A 51 0.92 -1.26 -6.20
C ILE A 51 -0.48 -0.90 -5.72
N TYR A 52 -0.56 -0.40 -4.50
CA TYR A 52 -1.74 0.21 -3.88
C TYR A 52 -1.58 1.74 -3.87
N HIS A 53 -2.68 2.48 -4.06
CA HIS A 53 -2.68 3.95 -4.13
C HIS A 53 -3.66 4.53 -3.13
N HIS A 54 -3.25 5.55 -2.36
CA HIS A 54 -4.04 6.02 -1.22
C HIS A 54 -5.45 6.52 -1.61
N SER A 55 -5.59 7.14 -2.79
CA SER A 55 -6.85 7.72 -3.28
C SER A 55 -7.80 6.76 -4.00
N SER A 56 -7.36 5.55 -4.34
CA SER A 56 -8.18 4.63 -5.14
C SER A 56 -8.01 3.19 -4.72
N LYS A 57 -9.13 2.52 -4.49
CA LYS A 57 -9.14 1.12 -4.08
C LYS A 57 -8.52 0.21 -5.14
N GLY A 58 -8.08 -0.95 -4.69
CA GLY A 58 -7.74 -2.09 -5.54
C GLY A 58 -8.73 -2.30 -6.69
N SER A 59 -8.26 -2.59 -7.91
CA SER A 59 -9.10 -3.35 -8.86
C SER A 59 -8.92 -4.84 -8.56
N GLY A 60 -9.90 -5.70 -8.85
CA GLY A 60 -9.74 -7.16 -8.77
C GLY A 60 -9.81 -7.80 -7.38
N GLY A 61 -10.50 -7.19 -6.39
CA GLY A 61 -10.86 -7.85 -5.12
C GLY A 61 -9.69 -8.13 -4.16
N TYR A 62 -8.46 -7.73 -4.51
CA TYR A 62 -7.29 -7.92 -3.66
C TYR A 62 -7.23 -6.87 -2.54
N GLN A 63 -7.55 -7.31 -1.33
CA GLN A 63 -7.60 -6.49 -0.12
C GLN A 63 -6.43 -6.83 0.80
N GLN A 64 -5.21 -6.54 0.34
CA GLN A 64 -4.00 -6.82 1.12
C GLN A 64 -3.30 -5.58 1.66
N ALA A 65 -3.74 -4.36 1.30
CA ALA A 65 -3.21 -3.14 1.88
C ALA A 65 -4.16 -1.94 1.74
N PHE A 66 -4.37 -1.20 2.82
CA PHE A 66 -5.18 0.02 2.85
C PHE A 66 -4.50 1.14 3.64
N PRO A 67 -4.71 2.41 3.24
CA PRO A 67 -4.09 3.56 3.87
C PRO A 67 -4.93 4.08 5.05
N ILE A 68 -4.26 4.67 6.03
CA ILE A 68 -4.84 5.47 7.11
C ILE A 68 -4.06 6.79 7.13
N PRO A 69 -4.71 7.97 7.17
CA PRO A 69 -3.99 9.23 7.35
C PRO A 69 -3.11 9.19 8.61
N SER A 70 -1.84 9.58 8.50
CA SER A 70 -0.86 9.44 9.60
C SER A 70 -1.30 10.20 10.87
N THR A 71 -1.89 11.38 10.70
CA THR A 71 -2.45 12.18 11.78
C THR A 71 -3.57 11.44 12.53
N LEU A 72 -4.42 10.70 11.83
CA LEU A 72 -5.47 9.89 12.44
C LEU A 72 -4.89 8.64 13.11
N TYR A 73 -3.97 7.95 12.45
CA TYR A 73 -3.30 6.77 13.01
C TYR A 73 -2.67 7.08 14.38
N HIS A 74 -1.91 8.17 14.48
CA HIS A 74 -1.27 8.58 15.73
C HIS A 74 -2.26 9.13 16.77
N SER A 75 -3.27 9.92 16.37
CA SER A 75 -4.22 10.49 17.33
C SER A 75 -5.14 9.44 17.96
N LEU A 76 -5.53 8.43 17.18
CA LEU A 76 -6.34 7.30 17.63
C LEU A 76 -5.52 6.23 18.35
N LYS A 77 -4.19 6.37 18.39
CA LYS A 77 -3.23 5.39 18.94
C LYS A 77 -3.49 3.98 18.40
N ILE A 78 -3.69 3.88 17.08
CA ILE A 78 -4.00 2.61 16.42
C ILE A 78 -2.78 1.69 16.55
N ASP A 79 -3.02 0.52 17.12
CA ASP A 79 -2.09 -0.60 17.20
C ASP A 79 -2.72 -1.87 16.61
N HIS A 80 -2.01 -3.00 16.70
CA HIS A 80 -2.50 -4.31 16.26
C HIS A 80 -3.84 -4.73 16.88
N TYR A 81 -4.23 -4.18 18.03
CA TYR A 81 -5.45 -4.56 18.76
C TYR A 81 -6.60 -3.57 18.56
N SER A 82 -6.36 -2.49 17.81
CA SER A 82 -7.32 -1.41 17.57
C SER A 82 -8.37 -1.76 16.51
N LEU A 83 -8.99 -2.94 16.65
CA LEU A 83 -9.92 -3.58 15.70
C LEU A 83 -11.03 -2.67 15.20
N LYS A 84 -11.66 -1.89 16.09
CA LYS A 84 -12.76 -0.98 15.71
C LYS A 84 -12.30 0.03 14.66
N TRP A 85 -11.11 0.62 14.84
CA TRP A 85 -10.58 1.62 13.93
C TRP A 85 -10.14 0.98 12.61
N LEU A 86 -9.43 -0.16 12.70
CA LEU A 86 -9.00 -0.90 11.51
C LEU A 86 -10.19 -1.32 10.64
N ASN A 87 -11.28 -1.80 11.24
CA ASN A 87 -12.51 -2.14 10.53
C ASN A 87 -13.11 -0.93 9.78
N ILE A 88 -13.14 0.25 10.42
CA ILE A 88 -13.67 1.47 9.81
C ILE A 88 -12.83 1.88 8.60
N PHE A 89 -11.50 1.95 8.73
CA PHE A 89 -10.64 2.37 7.62
C PHE A 89 -10.65 1.38 6.46
N TYR A 90 -10.71 0.08 6.78
CA TYR A 90 -10.88 -0.97 5.79
C TYR A 90 -12.16 -0.79 4.99
N GLN A 91 -13.30 -0.59 5.68
CA GLN A 91 -14.60 -0.37 5.06
C GLN A 91 -14.62 0.91 4.21
N LEU A 92 -14.03 2.00 4.71
CA LEU A 92 -13.96 3.26 3.96
C LEU A 92 -13.18 3.11 2.66
N TYR A 93 -12.04 2.40 2.70
CA TYR A 93 -11.18 2.25 1.54
C TYR A 93 -11.72 1.24 0.54
N TYR A 94 -12.13 0.04 0.98
CA TYR A 94 -12.57 -1.02 0.08
C TYR A 94 -14.07 -1.00 -0.24
N GLN A 95 -14.88 -0.41 0.64
CA GLN A 95 -16.35 -0.49 0.63
C GLN A 95 -16.82 -1.95 0.74
N ASP A 96 -16.17 -2.72 1.61
CA ASP A 96 -16.44 -4.14 1.83
C ASP A 96 -16.36 -4.51 3.32
N SER A 97 -16.85 -5.70 3.68
CA SER A 97 -16.85 -6.22 5.03
C SER A 97 -15.42 -6.45 5.54
N PRO A 98 -15.08 -5.96 6.74
CA PRO A 98 -13.75 -6.14 7.30
C PRO A 98 -13.50 -7.61 7.66
N PRO A 99 -12.23 -8.03 7.71
CA PRO A 99 -11.89 -9.38 8.13
C PRO A 99 -12.27 -9.61 9.60
N PRO A 100 -12.50 -10.88 10.00
CA PRO A 100 -12.78 -11.20 11.39
C PRO A 100 -11.64 -10.81 12.35
N PRO A 101 -11.94 -10.54 13.64
CA PRO A 101 -10.97 -10.07 14.63
C PRO A 101 -9.63 -10.81 14.68
N TRP A 102 -9.65 -12.14 14.58
CA TRP A 102 -8.43 -12.97 14.69
C TRP A 102 -7.51 -12.88 13.46
N GLN A 103 -7.98 -12.37 12.32
CA GLN A 103 -7.17 -12.23 11.12
C GLN A 103 -6.27 -11.00 11.15
N TRP A 104 -6.58 -10.00 11.98
CA TRP A 104 -5.79 -8.77 12.08
C TRP A 104 -4.36 -8.98 12.61
N LYS A 105 -4.09 -10.11 13.25
CA LYS A 105 -2.72 -10.51 13.65
C LYS A 105 -1.78 -10.78 12.47
N HIS A 106 -2.31 -11.03 11.28
CA HIS A 106 -1.55 -11.28 10.04
C HIS A 106 -1.39 -10.00 9.21
N TRP A 107 -1.57 -8.85 9.84
CA TRP A 107 -1.37 -7.54 9.22
C TRP A 107 -0.28 -6.80 9.96
N ASP A 108 0.44 -5.94 9.27
CA ASP A 108 1.45 -5.06 9.83
C ASP A 108 1.26 -3.65 9.26
N SER A 109 2.08 -2.71 9.71
CA SER A 109 2.01 -1.31 9.34
C SER A 109 3.32 -0.81 8.75
N TYR A 110 3.20 -0.05 7.66
CA TYR A 110 4.29 0.75 7.11
C TYR A 110 3.97 2.23 7.32
N ILE A 111 4.83 2.92 8.05
CA ILE A 111 4.63 4.33 8.42
C ILE A 111 5.22 5.23 7.33
N GLY A 112 4.34 5.79 6.48
CA GLY A 112 4.67 6.88 5.57
C GLY A 112 4.33 8.25 6.18
N GLU A 113 4.84 9.32 5.59
CA GLU A 113 4.68 10.68 6.13
C GLU A 113 3.21 11.14 6.20
N LYS A 114 2.45 10.98 5.10
CA LYS A 114 1.04 11.39 5.02
C LYS A 114 0.08 10.26 5.34
N TYR A 115 0.46 9.03 5.04
CA TYR A 115 -0.37 7.85 5.25
C TYR A 115 0.44 6.69 5.84
N VAL A 116 -0.18 6.01 6.78
CA VAL A 116 0.24 4.71 7.30
C VAL A 116 -0.49 3.63 6.52
N TRP A 117 0.25 2.67 5.97
CA TRP A 117 -0.32 1.56 5.24
C TRP A 117 -0.44 0.34 6.14
N ILE A 118 -1.66 -0.16 6.30
CA ILE A 118 -1.92 -1.44 6.96
C ILE A 118 -1.94 -2.51 5.87
N TYR A 119 -1.10 -3.53 5.97
CA TYR A 119 -0.93 -4.54 4.93
C TYR A 119 -0.82 -5.97 5.48
N LYS A 120 -1.23 -6.98 4.70
CA LYS A 120 -1.11 -8.39 5.06
C LYS A 120 0.33 -8.87 4.96
N THR A 121 0.79 -9.63 5.96
CA THR A 121 2.11 -10.27 5.99
C THR A 121 2.08 -11.73 5.52
N GLU A 122 0.89 -12.33 5.42
CA GLU A 122 0.65 -13.73 5.03
C GLU A 122 -0.53 -13.85 4.06
#